data_AF-A0A1F8N8N9-F1
#
_entry.id   AF-A0A1F8N8N9-F1
#
_cell.length_a   1.000
_cell.length_b   1.000
_cell.length_c   1.000
_cell.angle_alpha   90.00
_cell.angle_beta   90.00
_cell.angle_gamma   90.00
#
_symmetry.space_group_name_H-M   'P 1'
#
loop_
_entity.id
_entity.type
_entity.pdbx_description
1 polymer ?
#
loop_
_entity_poly.entity_id
_entity_poly.type
_entity_poly.pdbx_seq_one_letter_code
_entity_poly.pdbx_strand_id
1 'polypeptide(L)'
;MDDFTEVVETRLRELEQQVADMRAHIGSIQAEAGRKVDELQTALRSKEDLTARLRDVLRLEAGENGARDFDVDASVPLPVAGHGAQRSLADAAYELLFETRLEYQYRDLAQELLRRGVLIKGRDPAVNLIAHLVRDGRFIRPKRGVYALKELNPRTRSVGLRKRKASQKSPRPARQKA
;
A
#
# COMPACT_ATOMS: atom_id res chain seq x y z
N MET A 1 -56.98 30.44 31.01
CA MET A 1 -55.97 29.42 31.39
C MET A 1 -55.51 28.64 30.16
N ASP A 2 -55.91 29.06 28.95
CA ASP A 2 -55.84 28.24 27.74
C ASP A 2 -54.60 28.50 26.86
N ASP A 3 -54.03 29.71 26.87
CA ASP A 3 -52.89 30.09 26.01
C ASP A 3 -51.63 29.24 26.23
N PHE A 4 -51.29 28.92 27.48
CA PHE A 4 -50.06 28.17 27.78
C PHE A 4 -50.15 26.72 27.29
N THR A 5 -51.34 26.13 27.40
CA THR A 5 -51.61 24.75 26.97
C THR A 5 -51.51 24.63 25.46
N GLU A 6 -52.06 25.61 24.71
CA GLU A 6 -52.01 25.65 23.24
C GLU A 6 -50.57 25.80 22.71
N VAL A 7 -49.74 26.62 23.37
CA VAL A 7 -48.32 26.77 23.03
C VAL A 7 -47.55 25.48 23.26
N VAL A 8 -47.81 24.78 24.37
CA VAL A 8 -47.16 23.50 24.68
C VAL A 8 -47.58 22.41 23.68
N GLU A 9 -48.86 22.33 23.33
CA GLU A 9 -49.36 21.38 22.34
C GLU A 9 -48.76 21.65 20.94
N THR A 10 -48.64 22.91 20.56
CA THR A 10 -48.03 23.29 19.27
C THR A 10 -46.57 22.88 19.23
N ARG A 11 -45.82 23.14 20.30
CA ARG A 11 -44.41 22.74 20.40
C ARG A 11 -44.24 21.23 20.45
N LEU A 12 -45.16 20.52 21.09
CA LEU A 12 -45.17 19.05 21.11
C LEU A 12 -45.36 18.48 19.71
N ARG A 13 -46.34 18.97 18.94
CA ARG A 13 -46.56 18.55 17.54
C ARG A 13 -45.34 18.83 16.66
N GLU A 14 -44.69 19.98 16.86
CA GLU A 14 -43.48 20.34 16.11
C GLU A 14 -42.33 19.37 16.41
N LEU A 15 -42.12 19.02 17.68
CA LEU A 15 -41.11 18.04 18.07
C LEU A 15 -41.43 16.63 17.58
N GLU A 16 -42.69 16.21 17.61
CA GLU A 16 -43.15 14.93 17.06
C GLU A 16 -42.89 14.85 15.55
N GLN A 17 -43.19 15.93 14.82
CA GLN A 17 -42.89 16.03 13.39
C GLN A 17 -41.37 15.97 13.13
N GLN A 18 -40.58 16.72 13.91
CA GLN A 18 -39.12 16.71 13.78
C GLN A 18 -38.53 15.31 14.03
N VAL A 19 -39.05 14.57 15.01
CA VAL A 19 -38.63 13.18 15.27
C VAL A 19 -39.03 12.26 14.12
N ALA A 20 -40.21 12.43 13.53
CA ALA A 20 -40.65 11.67 12.38
C ALA A 20 -39.74 11.90 11.16
N ASP A 21 -39.40 13.16 10.88
CA ASP A 21 -38.51 13.54 9.77
C ASP A 21 -37.09 12.98 9.97
N MET A 22 -36.56 13.07 11.20
CA MET A 22 -35.26 12.49 11.53
C MET A 22 -35.26 10.96 11.33
N ARG A 23 -36.33 10.27 11.73
CA ARG A 23 -36.47 8.82 11.52
C ARG A 23 -36.54 8.47 10.04
N ALA A 24 -37.27 9.24 9.24
CA ALA A 24 -37.32 9.05 7.79
C ALA A 24 -35.94 9.25 7.16
N HIS A 25 -35.19 10.26 7.60
CA HIS A 25 -33.83 10.49 7.11
C HIS A 25 -32.87 9.35 7.48
N ILE A 26 -32.92 8.86 8.73
CA ILE A 26 -32.17 7.67 9.15
C ILE A 26 -32.52 6.46 8.28
N GLY A 27 -33.80 6.25 8.00
CA GLY A 27 -34.26 5.16 7.12
C GLY A 27 -33.70 5.28 5.69
N SER A 28 -33.66 6.50 5.14
CA SER A 28 -33.07 6.74 3.81
C SER A 28 -31.57 6.42 3.76
N ILE A 29 -30.82 6.87 4.78
CA ILE A 29 -29.37 6.59 4.89
C ILE A 29 -29.13 5.09 5.04
N GLN A 30 -29.92 4.40 5.87
CA GLN A 30 -29.82 2.96 6.05
C GLN A 30 -30.12 2.19 4.76
N ALA A 31 -31.12 2.61 3.99
CA ALA A 31 -31.44 2.01 2.71
C ALA A 31 -30.32 2.20 1.68
N GLU A 32 -29.72 3.39 1.59
CA GLU A 32 -28.57 3.66 0.72
C GLU A 32 -27.35 2.84 1.12
N ALA A 33 -27.05 2.78 2.42
CA ALA A 33 -25.96 1.96 2.95
C ALA A 33 -26.18 0.47 2.64
N GLY A 34 -27.41 -0.03 2.80
CA GLY A 34 -27.78 -1.41 2.45
C GLY A 34 -27.51 -1.72 0.97
N ARG A 35 -27.98 -0.85 0.06
CA ARG A 35 -27.72 -1.00 -1.38
C ARG A 35 -26.23 -1.04 -1.70
N LYS A 36 -25.43 -0.20 -1.05
CA LYS A 36 -23.98 -0.17 -1.27
C LYS A 36 -23.30 -1.44 -0.75
N VAL A 37 -23.76 -1.99 0.37
CA VAL A 37 -23.27 -3.27 0.90
C VAL A 37 -23.56 -4.40 -0.08
N ASP A 38 -24.79 -4.48 -0.61
CA ASP A 38 -25.18 -5.51 -1.57
C ASP A 38 -24.38 -5.44 -2.88
N GLU A 39 -24.14 -4.21 -3.38
CA GLU A 39 -23.31 -3.96 -4.56
C GLU A 39 -21.86 -4.46 -4.33
N LEU A 40 -21.27 -4.13 -3.18
CA LEU A 40 -19.91 -4.54 -2.84
C LEU A 40 -19.80 -6.05 -2.63
N GLN A 41 -20.80 -6.69 -2.01
CA GLN A 41 -20.84 -8.14 -1.87
C GLN A 41 -20.94 -8.84 -3.22
N THR A 42 -21.76 -8.32 -4.14
CA THR A 42 -21.88 -8.85 -5.49
C THR A 42 -20.56 -8.72 -6.26
N ALA A 43 -19.91 -7.55 -6.17
CA ALA A 43 -18.60 -7.32 -6.76
C ALA A 43 -17.54 -8.24 -6.17
N LEU A 44 -17.56 -8.47 -4.85
CA LEU A 44 -16.63 -9.38 -4.18
C LEU A 44 -16.79 -10.81 -4.69
N ARG A 45 -18.02 -11.33 -4.73
CA ARG A 45 -18.32 -12.66 -5.28
C ARG A 45 -17.82 -12.82 -6.72
N SER A 46 -18.06 -11.83 -7.56
CA SER A 46 -17.58 -11.86 -8.96
C SER A 46 -16.05 -11.92 -9.06
N LYS A 47 -15.33 -11.26 -8.15
CA LYS A 47 -13.87 -11.30 -8.09
C LYS A 47 -13.37 -12.65 -7.56
N GLU A 48 -14.01 -13.19 -6.53
CA GLU A 48 -13.71 -14.51 -6.00
C GLU A 48 -13.87 -15.59 -7.08
N ASP A 49 -14.99 -15.56 -7.83
CA ASP A 49 -15.24 -16.47 -8.95
C ASP A 49 -14.17 -16.34 -10.04
N LEU A 50 -13.77 -15.11 -10.39
CA LEU A 50 -12.69 -14.88 -11.35
C LEU A 50 -11.37 -15.46 -10.85
N THR A 51 -11.04 -15.28 -9.57
CA THR A 51 -9.80 -15.84 -9.00
C THR A 51 -9.82 -17.36 -8.94
N ALA A 52 -10.99 -17.97 -8.70
CA ALA A 52 -11.16 -19.41 -8.75
C ALA A 52 -10.92 -19.94 -10.17
N ARG A 53 -11.55 -19.31 -11.18
CA ARG A 53 -11.33 -19.66 -12.60
C ARG A 53 -9.88 -19.53 -13.03
N LEU A 54 -9.20 -18.45 -12.62
CA LEU A 54 -7.77 -18.27 -12.92
C LEU A 54 -6.91 -19.35 -12.26
N ARG A 55 -7.23 -19.75 -11.02
CA ARG A 55 -6.55 -20.85 -10.33
C ARG A 55 -6.73 -22.18 -11.08
N ASP A 56 -7.92 -22.44 -11.60
CA ASP A 56 -8.19 -23.65 -12.39
C ASP A 56 -7.41 -23.65 -13.71
N VAL A 57 -7.37 -22.51 -14.42
CA VAL A 57 -6.55 -22.35 -15.63
C VAL A 57 -5.07 -22.59 -15.33
N LEU A 58 -4.53 -21.98 -14.28
CA LEU A 58 -3.14 -22.20 -13.88
C LEU A 58 -2.85 -23.66 -13.51
N ARG A 59 -3.83 -24.37 -12.93
CA ARG A 59 -3.71 -25.81 -12.62
C ARG A 59 -3.67 -26.65 -13.90
N LEU A 60 -4.44 -26.30 -14.92
CA LEU A 60 -4.44 -26.98 -16.21
C LEU A 60 -3.13 -26.72 -16.98
N GLU A 61 -2.66 -25.47 -17.00
CA GLU A 61 -1.37 -25.08 -17.59
C GLU A 61 -0.17 -25.76 -16.89
N ALA A 62 -0.24 -25.95 -15.57
CA ALA A 62 0.77 -26.70 -14.82
C ALA A 62 0.70 -28.22 -15.07
N GLY A 63 -0.40 -28.74 -15.62
CA GLY A 63 -0.65 -30.16 -15.87
C GLY A 63 0.00 -30.72 -17.15
N GLU A 64 0.47 -29.87 -18.06
CA GLU A 64 1.13 -30.31 -19.31
C GLU A 64 2.66 -30.20 -19.29
N ASN A 65 3.24 -29.55 -18.27
CA ASN A 65 4.69 -29.48 -18.10
C ASN A 65 5.14 -30.11 -16.78
N GLY A 66 5.25 -31.44 -16.82
CA GLY A 66 6.22 -32.20 -16.04
C GLY A 66 5.99 -32.24 -14.54
N ALA A 67 5.47 -33.38 -14.09
CA ALA A 67 5.68 -33.89 -12.74
C ALA A 67 7.13 -33.69 -12.31
N ARG A 68 7.35 -32.76 -11.37
CA ARG A 68 8.45 -32.84 -10.42
C ARG A 68 7.80 -32.89 -9.06
N ASP A 69 7.83 -34.09 -8.48
CA ASP A 69 7.59 -34.31 -7.08
C ASP A 69 8.49 -33.37 -6.29
N PHE A 70 7.90 -32.34 -5.69
CA PHE A 70 8.56 -31.59 -4.63
C PHE A 70 7.99 -32.12 -3.32
N ASP A 71 8.75 -33.01 -2.69
CA ASP A 71 8.65 -33.25 -1.25
C ASP A 71 8.75 -31.90 -0.54
N VAL A 72 7.63 -31.46 0.03
CA VAL A 72 7.55 -30.19 0.76
C VAL A 72 8.04 -30.43 2.18
N ASP A 73 9.33 -30.23 2.39
CA ASP A 73 9.85 -29.85 3.71
C ASP A 73 9.21 -28.49 4.10
N ALA A 74 8.69 -28.41 5.32
CA ALA A 74 7.83 -27.34 5.85
C ALA A 74 8.55 -26.00 6.10
N SER A 75 9.55 -25.67 5.27
CA SER A 75 10.41 -24.50 5.40
C SER A 75 10.48 -23.63 4.14
N VAL A 76 9.63 -23.86 3.13
CA VAL A 76 9.71 -23.14 1.85
C VAL A 76 8.54 -22.13 1.70
N PRO A 77 8.81 -20.81 1.56
CA PRO A 77 7.78 -19.83 1.24
C PRO A 77 7.31 -20.05 -0.21
N LEU A 78 5.99 -20.14 -0.38
CA LEU A 78 5.29 -20.32 -1.66
C LEU A 78 5.75 -19.33 -2.74
N PRO A 79 6.01 -19.78 -3.99
CA PRO A 79 6.34 -18.90 -5.10
C PRO A 79 5.05 -18.41 -5.78
N VAL A 80 4.84 -17.08 -5.83
CA VAL A 80 3.85 -16.48 -6.72
C VAL A 80 4.57 -15.87 -7.93
N ALA A 81 4.05 -16.22 -9.10
CA ALA A 81 4.70 -16.20 -10.40
C ALA A 81 5.22 -14.83 -10.88
N GLY A 82 6.39 -14.89 -11.54
CA GLY A 82 6.67 -14.19 -12.78
C GLY A 82 7.07 -12.72 -12.66
N HIS A 83 8.38 -12.45 -12.62
CA HIS A 83 9.11 -11.68 -13.64
C HIS A 83 10.61 -11.86 -13.36
N GLY A 84 11.33 -12.47 -14.31
CA GLY A 84 12.76 -12.75 -14.28
C GLY A 84 13.65 -11.52 -14.40
N ALA A 85 13.61 -10.68 -13.36
CA ALA A 85 14.71 -9.82 -12.96
C ALA A 85 14.74 -9.94 -11.44
N GLN A 86 15.91 -9.96 -10.81
CA GLN A 86 15.99 -9.87 -9.36
C GLN A 86 15.31 -8.56 -8.94
N ARG A 87 14.00 -8.59 -8.58
CA ARG A 87 13.25 -7.40 -8.19
C ARG A 87 13.98 -6.79 -7.02
N SER A 88 14.52 -5.59 -7.24
CA SER A 88 15.26 -4.93 -6.19
C SER A 88 14.29 -4.49 -5.11
N LEU A 89 14.76 -4.41 -3.87
CA LEU A 89 13.93 -3.91 -2.77
C LEU A 89 13.40 -2.50 -3.05
N ALA A 90 14.13 -1.70 -3.83
CA ALA A 90 13.70 -0.39 -4.28
C ALA A 90 12.51 -0.46 -5.25
N ASP A 91 12.48 -1.42 -6.18
CA ASP A 91 11.35 -1.59 -7.11
C ASP A 91 10.07 -1.98 -6.35
N ALA A 92 10.16 -2.90 -5.40
CA ALA A 92 9.02 -3.28 -4.56
C ALA A 92 8.49 -2.09 -3.73
N ALA A 93 9.38 -1.25 -3.21
CA ALA A 93 9.00 -0.03 -2.49
C ALA A 93 8.40 1.03 -3.41
N TYR A 94 8.86 1.10 -4.67
CA TYR A 94 8.31 1.99 -5.69
C TYR A 94 6.87 1.61 -6.01
N GLU A 95 6.60 0.34 -6.30
CA GLU A 95 5.25 -0.17 -6.60
C GLU A 95 4.28 0.15 -5.46
N LEU A 96 4.66 -0.13 -4.22
CA LEU A 96 3.84 0.16 -3.04
C LEU A 96 3.47 1.66 -2.93
N LEU A 97 4.45 2.55 -3.08
CA LEU A 97 4.20 4.00 -3.00
C LEU A 97 3.44 4.52 -4.23
N PHE A 98 3.58 3.87 -5.39
CA PHE A 98 2.88 4.22 -6.62
C PHE A 98 1.39 3.85 -6.55
N GLU A 99 1.09 2.65 -6.04
CA GLU A 99 -0.28 2.16 -5.83
C GLU A 99 -1.02 3.00 -4.79
N THR A 100 -0.38 3.24 -3.64
CA THR A 100 -1.03 3.93 -2.52
C THR A 100 -1.09 5.43 -2.72
N ARG A 101 -0.16 6.02 -3.48
CA ARG A 101 0.00 7.47 -3.64
C ARG A 101 0.18 8.23 -2.31
N LEU A 102 0.62 7.52 -1.26
CA LEU A 102 0.80 8.07 0.09
C LEU A 102 2.29 8.20 0.45
N GLU A 103 2.58 9.06 1.42
CA GLU A 103 3.88 9.12 2.07
C GLU A 103 3.89 8.17 3.27
N TYR A 104 4.96 7.39 3.45
CA TYR A 104 5.07 6.43 4.56
C TYR A 104 6.23 6.78 5.47
N GLN A 105 6.07 6.53 6.78
CA GLN A 105 7.21 6.43 7.68
C GLN A 105 8.04 5.20 7.30
N TYR A 106 9.36 5.28 7.38
CA TYR A 106 10.26 4.20 6.96
C TYR A 106 10.02 2.85 7.66
N ARG A 107 9.53 2.87 8.90
CA ARG A 107 9.17 1.64 9.64
C ARG A 107 7.90 1.03 9.10
N ASP A 108 6.87 1.85 8.92
CA ASP A 108 5.58 1.44 8.37
C ASP A 108 5.74 0.93 6.93
N LEU A 109 6.58 1.59 6.13
CA LEU A 109 6.92 1.15 4.78
C LEU A 109 7.56 -0.25 4.77
N ALA A 110 8.48 -0.50 5.70
CA ALA A 110 9.12 -1.81 5.82
C ALA A 110 8.14 -2.89 6.29
N GLN A 111 7.25 -2.56 7.25
CA GLN A 111 6.21 -3.48 7.70
C GLN A 111 5.22 -3.82 6.58
N GLU A 112 4.82 -2.84 5.78
CA GLU A 112 3.91 -3.05 4.66
C GLU A 112 4.54 -3.94 3.58
N LEU A 113 5.82 -3.73 3.27
CA LEU A 113 6.59 -4.58 2.36
C LEU A 113 6.68 -6.02 2.88
N LEU A 114 6.95 -6.21 4.18
CA LEU A 114 6.96 -7.53 4.81
C LEU A 114 5.58 -8.20 4.76
N ARG A 115 4.49 -7.45 5.02
CA ARG A 115 3.12 -7.97 4.91
C ARG A 115 2.78 -8.43 3.50
N ARG A 116 3.33 -7.76 2.48
CA ARG A 116 3.22 -8.13 1.07
C ARG A 116 4.15 -9.27 0.64
N GLY A 117 4.88 -9.88 1.58
CA GLY A 117 5.78 -11.01 1.31
C GLY A 117 7.15 -10.61 0.75
N VAL A 118 7.52 -9.33 0.79
CA VAL A 118 8.85 -8.88 0.33
C VAL A 118 9.88 -9.14 1.41
N LEU A 119 10.85 -9.99 1.12
CA LEU A 119 11.93 -10.30 2.06
C LEU A 119 12.93 -9.15 2.15
N ILE A 120 13.07 -8.58 3.35
CA ILE A 120 14.09 -7.58 3.65
C ILE A 120 15.16 -8.20 4.57
N LYS A 121 16.35 -8.46 4.02
CA LYS A 121 17.46 -9.05 4.78
C LYS A 121 18.07 -8.04 5.77
N GLY A 122 18.59 -8.52 6.90
CA GLY A 122 19.37 -7.74 7.86
C GLY A 122 18.79 -7.74 9.28
N ARG A 123 19.56 -7.20 10.23
CA ARG A 123 19.17 -7.11 11.66
C ARG A 123 17.98 -6.17 11.88
N ASP A 124 17.92 -5.09 11.10
CA ASP A 124 16.80 -4.14 11.11
C ASP A 124 16.33 -3.93 9.65
N PRO A 125 15.16 -4.51 9.27
CA PRO A 125 14.57 -4.37 7.95
C PRO A 125 14.37 -2.92 7.51
N ALA A 126 13.94 -2.04 8.43
CA ALA A 126 13.60 -0.67 8.10
C ALA A 126 14.87 0.16 7.77
N VAL A 127 15.96 -0.11 8.49
CA VAL A 127 17.26 0.51 8.20
C VAL A 127 17.84 0.00 6.88
N ASN A 128 17.72 -1.30 6.61
CA ASN A 128 18.21 -1.85 5.35
C ASN A 128 17.43 -1.31 4.16
N LEU A 129 16.10 -1.19 4.27
CA LEU A 129 15.25 -0.57 3.26
C LEU A 129 15.72 0.85 2.93
N ILE A 130 15.99 1.68 3.93
CA ILE A 130 16.50 3.05 3.70
C ILE A 130 17.78 3.03 2.86
N ALA A 131 18.71 2.11 3.12
CA ALA A 131 19.98 2.05 2.39
C ALA A 131 19.76 1.80 0.88
N HIS A 132 18.71 1.06 0.52
CA HIS A 132 18.31 0.85 -0.87
C HIS A 132 17.60 2.09 -1.45
N LEU A 133 16.64 2.68 -0.73
CA LEU A 133 15.90 3.86 -1.18
C LEU A 133 16.81 5.07 -1.41
N VAL A 134 17.79 5.28 -0.54
CA VAL A 134 18.76 6.39 -0.65
C VAL A 134 19.62 6.28 -1.89
N ARG A 135 19.82 5.09 -2.47
CA ARG A 135 20.60 4.95 -3.71
C ARG A 135 19.78 5.24 -4.96
N ASP A 136 18.45 5.24 -4.85
CA ASP A 136 17.54 5.43 -5.96
C ASP A 136 17.05 6.89 -6.01
N GLY A 137 17.13 7.50 -7.21
CA GLY A 137 16.73 8.87 -7.47
C GLY A 137 15.22 9.08 -7.58
N ARG A 138 14.42 8.01 -7.64
CA ARG A 138 12.95 8.04 -7.71
C ARG A 138 12.28 8.43 -6.40
N PHE A 139 12.98 8.25 -5.27
CA PHE A 139 12.43 8.55 -3.94
C PHE A 139 12.84 9.93 -3.44
N ILE A 140 11.93 10.53 -2.68
CA ILE A 140 12.14 11.78 -1.95
C ILE A 140 11.91 11.55 -0.46
N ARG A 141 12.44 12.46 0.35
CA ARG A 141 12.26 12.50 1.79
C ARG A 141 11.71 13.87 2.19
N PRO A 142 10.38 14.07 2.14
CA PRO A 142 9.78 15.37 2.45
C PRO A 142 10.00 15.77 3.91
N LYS A 143 9.98 14.79 4.83
CA LYS A 143 10.20 14.99 6.28
C LYS A 143 11.15 13.95 6.86
N ARG A 144 11.68 14.21 8.05
CA ARG A 144 12.57 13.27 8.74
C ARG A 144 11.86 11.94 8.98
N GLY A 145 12.28 10.91 8.24
CA GLY A 145 11.81 9.54 8.42
C GLY A 145 10.62 9.17 7.56
N VAL A 146 10.12 10.11 6.73
CA VAL A 146 9.03 9.90 5.79
C VAL A 146 9.59 9.82 4.38
N TYR A 147 9.13 8.82 3.61
CA TYR A 147 9.55 8.57 2.24
C TYR A 147 8.34 8.59 1.31
N ALA A 148 8.55 9.12 0.10
CA ALA A 148 7.52 9.23 -0.93
C ALA A 148 8.17 9.16 -2.33
N LEU A 149 7.33 9.06 -3.36
CA LEU A 149 7.79 9.17 -4.75
C LEU A 149 8.04 10.62 -5.13
N LYS A 150 9.07 10.84 -5.94
CA LYS A 150 9.40 12.16 -6.50
C LYS A 150 8.26 12.76 -7.32
N GLU A 151 7.45 11.91 -7.96
CA GLU A 151 6.27 12.33 -8.74
C GLU A 151 5.22 13.04 -7.88
N LEU A 152 5.09 12.65 -6.60
CA LEU A 152 4.13 13.27 -5.67
C LEU A 152 4.56 14.67 -5.23
N ASN A 153 5.87 14.93 -5.19
CA ASN A 153 6.40 16.26 -4.86
C ASN A 153 7.69 16.58 -5.64
N PRO A 154 7.56 17.09 -6.88
CA PRO A 154 8.70 17.35 -7.76
C PRO A 154 9.68 18.40 -7.23
N ARG A 155 9.24 19.25 -6.29
CA ARG A 155 10.06 20.30 -5.67
C ARG A 155 11.04 19.76 -4.63
N THR A 156 10.79 18.57 -4.09
CA THR A 156 11.65 17.95 -3.10
C THR A 156 12.84 17.25 -3.76
N ARG A 157 14.04 17.47 -3.24
CA ARG A 157 15.26 16.81 -3.72
C ARG A 157 15.21 15.31 -3.43
N SER A 158 15.63 14.49 -4.40
CA SER A 158 15.69 13.03 -4.19
C SER A 158 16.76 12.65 -3.17
N VAL A 159 16.51 11.54 -2.47
CA VAL A 159 17.35 11.07 -1.37
C VAL A 159 18.76 10.67 -1.80
N GLY A 160 18.93 10.27 -3.06
CA GLY A 160 20.22 9.82 -3.61
C GLY A 160 21.10 10.86 -4.28
N LEU A 161 20.66 12.11 -4.39
CA LEU A 161 21.47 13.19 -4.98
C LEU A 161 22.56 13.69 -4.02
N ARG A 162 23.41 12.82 -3.47
CA ARG A 162 24.72 13.27 -2.97
C ARG A 162 25.66 13.38 -4.16
N LYS A 163 26.02 14.62 -4.51
CA LYS A 163 27.05 14.95 -5.50
C LYS A 163 28.28 14.09 -5.17
N ARG A 164 28.59 13.06 -5.97
CA ARG A 164 29.85 12.34 -5.82
C ARG A 164 30.92 13.40 -6.00
N LYS A 165 31.61 13.79 -4.92
CA LYS A 165 32.88 14.50 -5.06
C LYS A 165 33.74 13.54 -5.87
N ALA A 166 34.03 13.90 -7.12
CA ALA A 166 34.98 13.16 -7.93
C ALA A 166 36.21 12.97 -7.05
N SER A 167 36.53 11.72 -6.71
CA SER A 167 37.77 11.40 -6.06
C SER A 167 38.84 11.81 -7.05
N GLN A 168 39.39 13.02 -6.90
CA GLN A 168 40.66 13.40 -7.51
C GLN A 168 41.66 12.39 -6.95
N LYS A 169 41.87 11.34 -7.73
CA LYS A 169 42.95 10.39 -7.52
C LYS A 169 44.20 11.18 -7.87
N SER A 170 44.77 11.87 -6.89
CA SER A 170 46.06 12.55 -7.06
C SER A 170 47.04 11.49 -7.58
N PRO A 171 47.73 11.71 -8.72
CA PRO A 171 48.69 10.75 -9.20
C PRO A 171 49.78 10.58 -8.13
N ARG A 172 50.00 9.34 -7.68
CA ARG A 172 51.11 9.02 -6.77
C ARG A 172 52.42 9.43 -7.46
N PRO A 173 53.30 10.20 -6.81
CA PRO A 173 54.59 10.54 -7.40
C PRO A 173 55.42 9.26 -7.59
N ALA A 174 55.99 9.12 -8.78
CA ALA A 174 56.88 8.02 -9.12
C ALA A 174 58.13 8.06 -8.23
N ARG A 175 58.39 6.94 -7.56
CA ARG A 175 59.62 6.71 -6.79
C ARG A 175 60.79 6.70 -7.77
N GLN A 176 61.59 7.77 -7.77
CA GLN A 176 62.88 7.77 -8.46
C GLN A 176 63.84 6.86 -7.69
N LYS A 177 64.44 5.89 -8.41
CA LYS A 177 65.56 5.09 -7.90
C LYS A 177 66.85 5.86 -8.16
N ALA A 178 67.65 6.04 -7.11
CA ALA A 178 69.07 6.34 -7.18
C ALA A 178 69.83 5.09 -6.75
#